data_AF-A0A8T6F4A7-F1
#
_entry.id   AF-A0A8T6F4A7-F1
#
_cell.length_a   1.000
_cell.length_b   1.000
_cell.length_c   1.000
_cell.angle_alpha   90.00
_cell.angle_beta   90.00
_cell.angle_gamma   90.00
#
_symmetry.space_group_name_H-M   'P 1'
#
loop_
_entity.id
_entity.type
_entity.pdbx_description
1 polymer ?
#
loop_
_entity_poly.entity_id
_entity_poly.type
_entity_poly.pdbx_seq_one_letter_code
_entity_poly.pdbx_strand_id
1 'polypeptide(L)'
;MNGLQLRVMKRLAAMPLLDRIELAAVSGVSVRAAYDACSALDGAGLAIAISHASPTIPSTKRLLLTADGLRHLATAGNVPLEELLRTRPVSAQWRRILLERLDAAAVIYRITASIATASGPVRGCRWFGASPLDAVVLLADGRTVGVVRQGSTAGRTAFAKRLLRLDDAEPPGALFVLASDGSRLKHAGRLLGSFPAPAFLAVEPLAVAAGAYRPAWRTRDDGRLLSLQAALVRVSPEGEFPVEDSPLRATMPEDLALDGAEEHVANHLLPAHLKPAEKRALDLLAAWPWLAPAHLGALLGVRGPRLSQVMGRLRRLGLALAPAAGEGHCFALTDRGLALLARRDRASVGDARRRWSVRPVDADVPLTWRNVSGTRSRQLLRNIGHTEAVHSFIAALAVQCRILSFEIAQLDPPHRASVFFRHDGRLHSVRPDASGVLRKDGRTWPFLLEWERRAVRPVTMAARIGPYLRYFSSDRPAADHGVPPSVLVVFEDEITAAHFLRIARREIARTGIRVPLHISYRQLLEQVGPLEPAWRVPGGGEPSYAFRQR
;
A
#
# COMPACT_ATOMS: atom_id res chain seq x y z
N MET A 1 37.09 20.50 5.34
CA MET A 1 35.64 20.30 5.57
C MET A 1 35.17 21.32 6.60
N ASN A 2 34.11 22.09 6.33
CA ASN A 2 33.57 23.06 7.29
C ASN A 2 32.61 22.40 8.31
N GLY A 3 32.26 23.11 9.39
CA GLY A 3 31.39 22.58 10.44
C GLY A 3 29.98 22.19 9.96
N LEU A 4 29.46 22.85 8.91
CA LEU A 4 28.17 22.54 8.31
C LEU A 4 28.20 21.20 7.55
N GLN A 5 29.24 20.95 6.75
CA GLN A 5 29.45 19.69 6.03
C GLN A 5 29.54 18.52 7.01
N LEU A 6 30.31 18.65 8.10
CA LEU A 6 30.40 17.62 9.14
C LEU A 6 29.03 17.36 9.80
N ARG A 7 28.25 18.41 10.07
CA ARG A 7 26.89 18.28 10.62
C ARG A 7 25.97 17.52 9.66
N VAL A 8 26.02 17.84 8.36
CA VAL A 8 25.25 17.14 7.32
C VAL A 8 25.67 15.68 7.21
N MET A 9 26.98 15.37 7.23
CA MET A 9 27.46 13.99 7.20
C MET A 9 26.99 13.20 8.43
N LYS A 10 27.09 13.77 9.64
CA LYS A 10 26.54 13.15 10.87
C LYS A 10 25.05 12.84 10.71
N ARG A 11 24.29 13.75 10.10
CA ARG A 11 22.85 13.55 9.85
C ARG A 11 22.59 12.47 8.80
N LEU A 12 23.31 12.46 7.67
CA LEU A 12 23.20 11.42 6.64
C LEU A 12 23.64 10.04 7.15
N ALA A 13 24.57 9.97 8.10
CA ALA A 13 24.91 8.71 8.74
C ALA A 13 23.79 8.22 9.66
N ALA A 14 23.14 9.11 10.41
CA ALA A 14 22.00 8.75 11.24
C ALA A 14 20.75 8.40 10.41
N MET A 15 20.56 9.08 9.28
CA MET A 15 19.38 9.03 8.44
C MET A 15 19.78 9.01 6.95
N PRO A 16 20.35 7.90 6.46
CA PRO A 16 20.76 7.77 5.07
C PRO A 16 19.54 7.78 4.16
N LEU A 17 19.67 8.32 2.94
CA LEU A 17 18.60 8.51 1.95
C LEU A 17 17.67 9.71 2.18
N LEU A 18 18.04 10.64 3.06
CA LEU A 18 17.40 11.95 3.08
C LEU A 18 17.61 12.67 1.74
N ASP A 19 16.59 13.38 1.26
CA ASP A 19 16.81 14.44 0.29
C ASP A 19 17.14 15.78 0.96
N ARG A 20 17.47 16.78 0.14
CA ARG A 20 17.96 18.08 0.61
C ARG A 20 16.93 18.86 1.43
N ILE A 21 15.64 18.72 1.11
CA ILE A 21 14.55 19.41 1.85
C ILE A 21 14.32 18.71 3.18
N GLU A 22 14.25 17.37 3.17
CA GLU A 22 14.15 16.56 4.37
C GLU A 22 15.33 16.85 5.31
N LEU A 23 16.56 16.88 4.76
CA LEU A 23 17.80 17.16 5.48
C LEU A 23 17.81 18.54 6.15
N ALA A 24 17.35 19.58 5.43
CA ALA A 24 17.26 20.94 5.96
C ALA A 24 16.36 20.99 7.21
N ALA A 25 15.16 20.41 7.11
CA ALA A 25 14.19 20.36 8.19
C ALA A 25 14.73 19.60 9.42
N VAL A 26 15.25 18.38 9.24
CA VAL A 26 15.73 17.56 10.36
C VAL A 26 17.02 18.08 10.99
N SER A 27 17.78 18.92 10.28
CA SER A 27 19.04 19.50 10.77
C SER A 27 18.88 20.92 11.33
N GLY A 28 17.73 21.56 11.13
CA GLY A 28 17.53 22.96 11.51
C GLY A 28 18.41 23.93 10.74
N VAL A 29 18.70 23.64 9.48
CA VAL A 29 19.48 24.53 8.61
C VAL A 29 18.61 25.03 7.46
N SER A 30 18.97 26.15 6.85
CA SER A 30 18.24 26.64 5.68
C SER A 30 18.35 25.66 4.52
N VAL A 31 17.34 25.64 3.66
CA VAL A 31 17.35 24.78 2.46
C VAL A 31 18.58 25.08 1.60
N ARG A 32 18.92 26.35 1.39
CA ARG A 32 20.13 26.75 0.65
C ARG A 32 21.40 26.16 1.25
N ALA A 33 21.59 26.28 2.57
CA ALA A 33 22.76 25.73 3.26
C ALA A 33 22.84 24.20 3.12
N ALA A 34 21.71 23.50 3.19
CA ALA A 34 21.68 22.06 2.94
C ALA A 34 22.06 21.72 1.49
N TYR A 35 21.58 22.49 0.51
CA TYR A 35 21.95 22.32 -0.91
C TYR A 35 23.45 22.51 -1.13
N ASP A 36 24.02 23.61 -0.65
CA ASP A 36 25.44 23.93 -0.82
C ASP A 36 26.32 22.86 -0.17
N ALA A 37 25.97 22.43 1.05
CA ALA A 37 26.68 21.36 1.75
C ALA A 37 26.60 20.02 1.00
N CYS A 38 25.42 19.63 0.51
CA CYS A 38 25.26 18.39 -0.25
C CYS A 38 26.01 18.43 -1.57
N SER A 39 25.99 19.56 -2.28
CA SER A 39 26.75 19.73 -3.54
C SER A 39 28.25 19.64 -3.31
N ALA A 40 28.74 20.21 -2.21
CA ALA A 40 30.15 20.11 -1.86
C ALA A 40 30.57 18.68 -1.46
N LEU A 41 29.71 17.93 -0.76
CA LEU A 41 29.97 16.53 -0.42
C LEU A 41 29.96 15.62 -1.65
N ASP A 42 29.03 15.85 -2.58
CA ASP A 42 28.93 15.14 -3.86
C ASP A 42 30.17 15.42 -4.74
N GLY A 43 30.54 16.69 -4.90
CA GLY A 43 31.75 17.09 -5.65
C GLY A 43 33.06 16.59 -5.04
N ALA A 44 33.08 16.29 -3.74
CA ALA A 44 34.22 15.68 -3.04
C ALA A 44 34.19 14.14 -3.04
N GLY A 45 33.18 13.50 -3.65
CA GLY A 45 33.03 12.04 -3.62
C GLY A 45 32.71 11.46 -2.23
N LEU A 46 32.30 12.29 -1.27
CA LEU A 46 31.97 11.87 0.10
C LEU A 46 30.51 11.45 0.25
N ALA A 47 29.67 11.85 -0.70
CA ALA A 47 28.28 11.43 -0.79
C ALA A 47 27.93 11.11 -2.25
N ILE A 48 26.89 10.30 -2.43
CA ILE A 48 26.31 9.99 -3.73
C ILE A 48 24.80 10.23 -3.69
N ALA A 49 24.26 10.74 -4.79
CA ALA A 49 22.83 10.97 -4.96
C ALA A 49 22.17 9.88 -5.81
N ILE A 50 21.16 9.20 -5.27
CA ILE A 50 20.31 8.29 -6.03
C ILE A 50 18.98 8.95 -6.40
N SER A 51 18.50 8.68 -7.60
CA SER A 51 17.17 9.16 -8.03
C SER A 51 16.08 8.36 -7.32
N HIS A 52 15.04 9.05 -6.85
CA HIS A 52 13.86 8.41 -6.28
C HIS A 52 12.59 9.13 -6.71
N ALA A 53 11.60 8.37 -7.12
CA ALA A 53 10.25 8.87 -7.32
C ALA A 53 9.25 7.74 -7.01
N SER A 54 8.08 8.09 -6.49
CA SER A 54 6.99 7.14 -6.25
C SER A 54 5.64 7.79 -6.59
N PRO A 55 4.52 7.05 -6.59
CA PRO A 55 3.21 7.67 -6.78
C PRO A 55 2.85 8.73 -5.73
N THR A 56 3.42 8.65 -4.52
CA THR A 56 3.11 9.56 -3.40
C THR A 56 4.17 10.63 -3.17
N ILE A 57 5.38 10.45 -3.72
CA ILE A 57 6.52 11.35 -3.50
C ILE A 57 7.08 11.76 -4.86
N PRO A 58 7.19 13.09 -5.12
CA PRO A 58 7.74 13.59 -6.38
C PRO A 58 9.18 13.14 -6.59
N SER A 59 9.71 13.38 -7.79
CA SER A 59 11.10 13.07 -8.11
C SER A 59 12.05 13.83 -7.18
N THR A 60 12.95 13.10 -6.52
CA THR A 60 13.92 13.60 -5.55
C THR A 60 15.28 12.94 -5.76
N LYS A 61 16.32 13.56 -5.19
CA LYS A 61 17.67 13.00 -5.10
C LYS A 61 17.94 12.66 -3.64
N ARG A 62 18.12 11.38 -3.35
CA ARG A 62 18.34 10.86 -1.99
C ARG A 62 19.81 10.57 -1.79
N LEU A 63 20.35 11.00 -0.65
CA LEU A 63 21.79 11.07 -0.43
C LEU A 63 22.27 9.92 0.46
N LEU A 64 23.40 9.33 0.08
CA LEU A 64 24.13 8.34 0.87
C LEU A 64 25.57 8.79 1.03
N LEU A 65 26.20 8.52 2.17
CA LEU A 65 27.64 8.66 2.29
C LEU A 65 28.35 7.53 1.53
N THR A 66 29.44 7.81 0.84
CA THR A 66 30.32 6.80 0.22
C THR A 66 31.17 6.10 1.29
N ALA A 67 31.93 5.07 0.92
CA ALA A 67 32.88 4.47 1.84
C ALA A 67 33.90 5.50 2.38
N ASP A 68 34.37 6.40 1.50
CA ASP A 68 35.26 7.50 1.87
C ASP A 68 34.56 8.55 2.73
N GLY A 69 33.30 8.87 2.44
CA GLY A 69 32.47 9.71 3.31
C GLY A 69 32.37 9.16 4.74
N LEU A 70 32.20 7.85 4.90
CA LEU A 70 32.14 7.21 6.22
C LEU A 70 33.50 7.22 6.94
N ARG A 71 34.60 6.97 6.23
CA ARG A 71 35.96 7.09 6.80
C ARG A 71 36.23 8.52 7.26
N HIS A 72 35.91 9.51 6.43
CA HIS A 72 36.10 10.91 6.74
C HIS A 72 35.27 11.35 7.95
N LEU A 73 34.01 10.88 8.03
CA LEU A 73 33.15 11.12 9.19
C LEU A 73 33.70 10.48 10.48
N ALA A 74 34.19 9.25 10.40
CA ALA A 74 34.79 8.54 11.54
C ALA A 74 36.00 9.31 12.09
N THR A 75 36.93 9.70 11.22
CA THR A 75 38.11 10.51 11.58
C THR A 75 37.72 11.86 12.16
N ALA A 76 36.84 12.61 11.50
CA ALA A 76 36.42 13.94 11.96
C ALA A 76 35.58 13.90 13.25
N GLY A 77 34.95 12.76 13.54
CA GLY A 77 34.17 12.53 14.76
C GLY A 77 34.98 11.93 15.91
N ASN A 78 36.23 11.53 15.67
CA ASN A 78 37.03 10.70 16.60
C ASN A 78 36.27 9.46 17.09
N VAL A 79 35.56 8.78 16.17
CA VAL A 79 34.81 7.54 16.46
C VAL A 79 35.38 6.42 15.60
N PRO A 80 35.73 5.25 16.17
CA PRO A 80 36.14 4.10 15.39
C PRO A 80 35.12 3.77 14.29
N LEU A 81 35.60 3.53 13.07
CA LEU A 81 34.73 3.26 11.93
C LEU A 81 33.81 2.04 12.17
N GLU A 82 34.28 1.02 12.86
CA GLU A 82 33.50 -0.17 13.22
C GLU A 82 32.33 0.18 14.16
N GLU A 83 32.56 1.07 15.13
CA GLU A 83 31.51 1.58 16.02
C GLU A 83 30.48 2.37 15.23
N LEU A 84 30.92 3.23 14.30
CA LEU A 84 30.02 3.98 13.41
C LEU A 84 29.14 3.04 12.59
N LEU A 85 29.70 1.96 12.02
CA LEU A 85 28.97 0.98 11.22
C LEU A 85 27.99 0.13 12.06
N ARG A 86 28.27 -0.11 13.35
CA ARG A 86 27.39 -0.85 14.28
C ARG A 86 26.25 -0.02 14.84
N THR A 87 26.52 1.26 15.11
CA THR A 87 25.59 2.16 15.81
C THR A 87 24.71 2.96 14.86
N ARG A 88 25.08 3.05 13.57
CA ARG A 88 24.34 3.79 12.54
C ARG A 88 23.86 2.88 11.41
N PRO A 89 22.76 3.22 10.72
CA PRO A 89 22.24 2.44 9.60
C PRO A 89 23.05 2.62 8.30
N VAL A 90 24.39 2.61 8.37
CA VAL A 90 25.30 2.90 7.25
C VAL A 90 26.13 1.71 6.80
N SER A 91 26.08 0.59 7.52
CA SER A 91 26.73 -0.66 7.10
C SER A 91 26.18 -1.18 5.77
N ALA A 92 26.92 -2.08 5.11
CA ALA A 92 26.48 -2.72 3.86
C ALA A 92 25.09 -3.36 3.98
N GLN A 93 24.84 -4.06 5.09
CA GLN A 93 23.55 -4.69 5.38
C GLN A 93 22.42 -3.65 5.49
N TRP A 94 22.64 -2.58 6.27
CA TRP A 94 21.63 -1.53 6.43
C TRP A 94 21.36 -0.76 5.15
N ARG A 95 22.42 -0.40 4.40
CA ARG A 95 22.30 0.20 3.09
C ARG A 95 21.43 -0.64 2.17
N ARG A 96 21.69 -1.97 2.11
CA ARG A 96 20.87 -2.90 1.33
C ARG A 96 19.41 -2.90 1.78
N ILE A 97 19.14 -3.02 3.08
CA ILE A 97 17.77 -3.03 3.62
C ILE A 97 17.02 -1.74 3.27
N LEU A 98 17.65 -0.58 3.46
CA LEU A 98 17.03 0.71 3.21
C LEU A 98 16.81 0.97 1.72
N LEU A 99 17.71 0.52 0.85
CA LEU A 99 17.54 0.59 -0.59
C LEU A 99 16.43 -0.35 -1.08
N GLU A 100 16.34 -1.58 -0.56
CA GLU A 100 15.20 -2.49 -0.81
C GLU A 100 13.86 -1.89 -0.32
N ARG A 101 13.92 -1.00 0.66
CA ARG A 101 12.78 -0.29 1.28
C ARG A 101 12.71 1.19 0.88
N LEU A 102 13.33 1.60 -0.22
CA LEU A 102 13.51 3.02 -0.56
C LEU A 102 12.20 3.84 -0.52
N ASP A 103 11.10 3.27 -1.01
CA ASP A 103 9.79 3.95 -0.98
C ASP A 103 9.25 4.13 0.45
N ALA A 104 9.43 3.12 1.31
CA ALA A 104 9.04 3.22 2.71
C ALA A 104 9.96 4.18 3.50
N ALA A 105 11.27 4.14 3.22
CA ALA A 105 12.25 5.08 3.76
C ALA A 105 11.88 6.53 3.41
N ALA A 106 11.54 6.76 2.15
CA ALA A 106 11.11 8.04 1.64
C ALA A 106 9.87 8.57 2.37
N VAL A 107 8.85 7.74 2.54
CA VAL A 107 7.63 8.11 3.29
C VAL A 107 7.96 8.47 4.73
N ILE A 108 8.72 7.62 5.43
CA ILE A 108 9.08 7.83 6.84
C ILE A 108 9.90 9.11 7.02
N TYR A 109 10.82 9.42 6.11
CA TYR A 109 11.58 10.66 6.16
C TYR A 109 10.76 11.89 5.83
N ARG A 110 9.77 11.81 4.94
CA ARG A 110 8.82 12.90 4.73
C ARG A 110 7.97 13.19 5.96
N ILE A 111 7.52 12.15 6.66
CA ILE A 111 6.85 12.32 7.95
C ILE A 111 7.81 12.88 8.99
N THR A 112 9.05 12.39 9.07
CA THR A 112 10.07 12.88 10.01
C THR A 112 10.42 14.35 9.77
N ALA A 113 10.53 14.77 8.51
CA ALA A 113 10.73 16.18 8.15
C ALA A 113 9.52 17.04 8.54
N SER A 114 8.30 16.51 8.39
CA SER A 114 7.08 17.19 8.83
C SER A 114 7.00 17.31 10.35
N ILE A 115 7.47 16.29 11.09
CA ILE A 115 7.66 16.35 12.55
C ILE A 115 8.65 17.46 12.87
N ALA A 116 9.82 17.49 12.21
CA ALA A 116 10.84 18.50 12.45
C ALA A 116 10.34 19.94 12.18
N THR A 117 9.51 20.14 11.16
CA THR A 117 8.85 21.41 10.89
C THR A 117 7.89 21.82 12.00
N ALA A 118 7.19 20.87 12.63
CA ALA A 118 6.19 21.13 13.67
C ALA A 118 6.79 21.30 15.07
N SER A 119 7.89 20.59 15.39
CA SER A 119 8.48 20.52 16.75
C SER A 119 9.92 21.01 16.83
N GLY A 120 10.48 21.53 15.74
CA GLY A 120 11.91 21.83 15.63
C GLY A 120 12.77 20.60 15.28
N PRO A 121 14.08 20.80 15.06
CA PRO A 121 14.98 19.77 14.55
C PRO A 121 15.00 18.50 15.40
N VAL A 122 14.90 17.34 14.76
CA VAL A 122 14.93 16.06 15.47
C VAL A 122 16.34 15.71 15.92
N ARG A 123 16.48 15.12 17.12
CA ARG A 123 17.78 14.66 17.62
C ARG A 123 18.26 13.45 16.83
N GLY A 124 17.35 12.55 16.45
CA GLY A 124 17.69 11.34 15.70
C GLY A 124 16.48 10.58 15.17
N CYS A 125 16.75 9.60 14.31
CA CYS A 125 15.77 8.63 13.85
C CYS A 125 16.48 7.26 13.78
N ARG A 126 15.94 6.27 14.49
CA ARG A 126 16.48 4.90 14.53
C ARG A 126 15.61 4.01 13.66
N TRP A 127 16.25 3.25 12.77
CA TRP A 127 15.61 2.24 11.93
C TRP A 127 15.61 0.87 12.60
N PHE A 128 14.61 0.06 12.26
CA PHE A 128 14.45 -1.29 12.79
C PHE A 128 14.37 -2.36 11.69
N GLY A 129 15.16 -3.41 11.86
CA GLY A 129 15.23 -4.54 10.93
C GLY A 129 14.17 -5.61 11.23
N ALA A 130 14.12 -6.03 12.49
CA ALA A 130 13.32 -7.11 13.06
C ALA A 130 12.21 -6.62 14.02
N SER A 131 12.39 -5.48 14.69
CA SER A 131 11.39 -4.92 15.62
C SER A 131 10.02 -4.65 14.96
N PRO A 132 8.90 -4.72 15.69
CA PRO A 132 7.58 -4.39 15.14
C PRO A 132 7.46 -2.93 14.66
N LEU A 133 8.32 -2.00 15.07
CA LEU A 133 8.38 -0.63 14.55
C LEU A 133 9.21 -0.57 13.25
N ASP A 134 8.91 0.35 12.33
CA ASP A 134 9.81 0.62 11.19
C ASP A 134 10.91 1.60 11.59
N ALA A 135 10.54 2.64 12.32
CA ALA A 135 11.46 3.63 12.85
C ALA A 135 10.96 4.24 14.16
N VAL A 136 11.86 4.85 14.92
CA VAL A 136 11.54 5.73 16.06
C VAL A 136 12.26 7.07 15.85
N VAL A 137 11.51 8.16 15.99
CA VAL A 137 12.01 9.54 15.90
C VAL A 137 12.18 10.12 17.30
N LEU A 138 13.36 10.69 17.57
CA LEU A 138 13.66 11.42 18.81
C LEU A 138 13.47 12.92 18.60
N LEU A 139 12.54 13.51 19.34
CA LEU A 139 12.26 14.94 19.29
C LEU A 139 13.33 15.74 20.05
N ALA A 140 13.35 17.06 19.82
CA ALA A 140 14.30 17.98 20.45
C ALA A 140 14.19 18.00 21.98
N ASP A 141 13.01 17.72 22.52
CA ASP A 141 12.67 17.72 23.94
C ASP A 141 12.83 16.34 24.62
N GLY A 142 13.30 15.32 23.89
CA GLY A 142 13.51 13.98 24.42
C GLY A 142 12.34 13.00 24.19
N ARG A 143 11.16 13.49 23.77
CA ARG A 143 10.02 12.63 23.44
C ARG A 143 10.32 11.69 22.26
N THR A 144 9.64 10.55 22.25
CA THR A 144 9.81 9.52 21.22
C THR A 144 8.51 9.29 20.44
N VAL A 145 8.65 9.15 19.12
CA VAL A 145 7.55 8.83 18.21
C VAL A 145 7.90 7.57 17.42
N GLY A 146 7.20 6.47 17.69
CA GLY A 146 7.33 5.25 16.90
C GLY A 146 6.51 5.32 15.63
N VAL A 147 7.03 4.80 14.53
CA VAL A 147 6.36 4.77 13.22
C VAL A 147 6.20 3.33 12.76
N VAL A 148 4.98 2.96 12.37
CA VAL A 148 4.63 1.66 11.79
C VAL A 148 3.92 1.89 10.46
N ARG A 149 4.42 1.25 9.41
CA ARG A 149 3.84 1.27 8.07
C ARG A 149 3.25 -0.09 7.70
N GLN A 150 2.02 -0.08 7.21
CA GLN A 150 1.36 -1.21 6.57
C GLN A 150 1.42 -1.06 5.05
N GLY A 151 2.43 -1.65 4.41
CA GLY A 151 2.59 -1.61 2.97
C GLY A 151 1.50 -2.38 2.19
N SER A 152 1.36 -2.09 0.89
CA SER A 152 0.25 -2.59 0.05
C SER A 152 0.21 -4.12 -0.07
N THR A 153 1.36 -4.79 0.04
CA THR A 153 1.46 -6.27 -0.03
C THR A 153 1.45 -6.97 1.33
N ALA A 154 1.48 -6.23 2.44
CA ALA A 154 1.39 -6.81 3.77
C ALA A 154 0.00 -7.41 4.02
N GLY A 155 -0.04 -8.73 4.23
CA GLY A 155 -1.29 -9.42 4.55
C GLY A 155 -1.83 -9.04 5.93
N ARG A 156 -3.17 -8.96 6.08
CA ARG A 156 -3.84 -8.59 7.35
C ARG A 156 -3.30 -9.35 8.56
N THR A 157 -3.18 -10.68 8.48
CA THR A 157 -2.67 -11.51 9.58
C THR A 157 -1.22 -11.22 9.95
N ALA A 158 -0.34 -11.02 8.96
CA ALA A 158 1.08 -10.74 9.22
C ALA A 158 1.25 -9.36 9.87
N PHE A 159 0.48 -8.38 9.42
CA PHE A 159 0.45 -7.06 10.03
C PHE A 159 -0.15 -7.09 11.45
N ALA A 160 -1.23 -7.85 11.67
CA ALA A 160 -1.80 -8.04 13.00
C ALA A 160 -0.78 -8.64 13.98
N LYS A 161 -0.09 -9.71 13.58
CA LYS A 161 1.01 -10.29 14.39
C LYS A 161 2.14 -9.30 14.65
N ARG A 162 2.39 -8.37 13.73
CA ARG A 162 3.39 -7.31 13.92
C ARG A 162 2.92 -6.28 14.94
N LEU A 163 1.67 -5.85 14.90
CA LEU A 163 1.11 -4.92 15.89
C LEU A 163 0.99 -5.56 17.27
N LEU A 164 0.56 -6.82 17.38
CA LEU A 164 0.46 -7.52 18.67
C LEU A 164 1.81 -7.62 19.39
N ARG A 165 2.92 -7.76 18.66
CA ARG A 165 4.27 -7.74 19.24
C ARG A 165 4.69 -6.36 19.78
N LEU A 166 3.91 -5.31 19.54
CA LEU A 166 4.14 -4.02 20.19
C LEU A 166 3.71 -4.05 21.65
N ASP A 167 2.80 -4.95 22.03
CA ASP A 167 2.35 -5.08 23.43
C ASP A 167 3.45 -5.69 24.31
N ASP A 168 4.38 -6.44 23.72
CA ASP A 168 5.54 -7.04 24.39
C ASP A 168 6.76 -6.09 24.46
N ALA A 169 6.70 -4.94 23.78
CA ALA A 169 7.81 -4.00 23.68
C ALA A 169 7.53 -2.73 24.49
N GLU A 170 8.59 -2.10 25.00
CA GLU A 170 8.46 -0.79 25.63
C GLU A 170 7.88 0.24 24.63
N PRO A 171 6.77 0.90 24.98
CA PRO A 171 6.09 1.76 24.03
C PRO A 171 6.84 3.10 23.87
N PRO A 172 6.89 3.64 22.66
CA PRO A 172 7.28 5.04 22.47
C PRO A 172 6.23 5.97 23.09
N GLY A 173 6.58 7.24 23.29
CA GLY A 173 5.65 8.25 23.82
C GLY A 173 4.41 8.47 22.95
N ALA A 174 4.46 8.10 21.67
CA ALA A 174 3.30 7.87 20.82
C ALA A 174 3.61 6.93 19.64
N LEU A 175 2.57 6.32 19.09
CA LEU A 175 2.64 5.47 17.90
C LEU A 175 1.94 6.12 16.70
N PHE A 176 2.65 6.21 15.59
CA PHE A 176 2.16 6.73 14.32
C PHE A 176 2.03 5.58 13.31
N VAL A 177 0.80 5.27 12.92
CA VAL A 177 0.49 4.16 12.01
C VAL A 177 0.05 4.68 10.65
N LEU A 178 0.79 4.26 9.62
CA LEU A 178 0.53 4.55 8.22
C LEU A 178 -0.09 3.33 7.54
N ALA A 179 -1.29 3.48 6.99
CA ALA A 179 -1.92 2.43 6.19
C ALA A 179 -2.03 2.84 4.72
N SER A 180 -1.98 1.86 3.80
CA SER A 180 -2.13 2.14 2.37
C SER A 180 -3.50 2.67 1.97
N ASP A 181 -4.54 2.39 2.76
CA ASP A 181 -5.93 2.71 2.47
C ASP A 181 -6.77 2.80 3.76
N GLY A 182 -8.00 3.31 3.63
CA GLY A 182 -8.89 3.54 4.77
C GLY A 182 -9.37 2.24 5.45
N SER A 183 -9.56 1.15 4.71
CA SER A 183 -10.02 -0.12 5.28
C SER A 183 -8.95 -0.76 6.17
N ARG A 184 -7.69 -0.70 5.74
CA ARG A 184 -6.54 -1.12 6.55
C ARG A 184 -6.31 -0.21 7.74
N LEU A 185 -6.54 1.09 7.58
CA LEU A 185 -6.48 2.05 8.68
C LEU A 185 -7.44 1.67 9.81
N LYS A 186 -8.71 1.38 9.45
CA LYS A 186 -9.73 0.92 10.40
C LYS A 186 -9.34 -0.41 11.05
N HIS A 187 -8.77 -1.33 10.28
CA HIS A 187 -8.27 -2.60 10.83
C HIS A 187 -7.14 -2.38 11.84
N ALA A 188 -6.17 -1.52 11.53
CA ALA A 188 -5.09 -1.16 12.44
C ALA A 188 -5.63 -0.51 13.73
N GLY A 189 -6.60 0.41 13.60
CA GLY A 189 -7.25 1.03 14.77
C GLY A 189 -7.90 0.01 15.71
N ARG A 190 -8.59 -1.00 15.16
CA ARG A 190 -9.16 -2.09 15.98
C ARG A 190 -8.09 -2.93 16.69
N LEU A 191 -6.97 -3.21 16.01
CA LEU A 191 -5.88 -4.01 16.58
C LEU A 191 -5.15 -3.26 17.70
N LEU A 192 -5.08 -1.94 17.61
CA LEU A 192 -4.43 -1.10 18.62
C LEU A 192 -5.35 -0.76 19.79
N GLY A 193 -6.55 -1.32 19.88
CA GLY A 193 -7.53 -0.97 20.92
C GLY A 193 -6.98 -1.11 22.35
N SER A 194 -6.05 -2.03 22.58
CA SER A 194 -5.38 -2.28 23.87
C SER A 194 -4.01 -1.62 24.01
N PHE A 195 -3.49 -0.95 22.97
CA PHE A 195 -2.13 -0.41 22.99
C PHE A 195 -1.99 0.70 24.05
N PRO A 196 -0.99 0.70 24.94
CA PRO A 196 -0.98 1.59 26.10
C PRO A 196 -0.71 3.06 25.77
N ALA A 197 0.07 3.35 24.71
CA ALA A 197 0.42 4.73 24.35
C ALA A 197 -0.55 5.35 23.33
N PRO A 198 -0.62 6.69 23.24
CA PRO A 198 -1.41 7.39 22.22
C PRO A 198 -1.06 6.91 20.81
N ALA A 199 -2.08 6.52 20.04
CA ALA A 199 -1.92 6.06 18.67
C ALA A 199 -2.63 6.99 17.67
N PHE A 200 -1.89 7.40 16.64
CA PHE A 200 -2.33 8.26 15.56
C PHE A 200 -2.23 7.52 14.23
N LEU A 201 -3.35 7.44 13.52
CA LEU A 201 -3.48 6.63 12.32
C LEU A 201 -3.76 7.51 11.11
N ALA A 202 -2.99 7.37 10.02
CA ALA A 202 -3.27 8.07 8.77
C ALA A 202 -3.19 7.15 7.54
N VAL A 203 -3.93 7.51 6.49
CA VAL A 203 -3.72 6.94 5.15
C VAL A 203 -2.44 7.56 4.59
N GLU A 204 -1.48 6.72 4.20
CA GLU A 204 -0.11 7.12 3.86
C GLU A 204 -0.01 8.26 2.84
N PRO A 205 -0.65 8.19 1.65
CA PRO A 205 -0.66 9.30 0.70
C PRO A 205 -1.17 10.62 1.30
N LEU A 206 -2.20 10.57 2.15
CA LEU A 206 -2.78 11.76 2.78
C LEU A 206 -1.86 12.33 3.83
N ALA A 207 -1.20 11.49 4.63
CA ALA A 207 -0.24 11.92 5.65
C ALA A 207 0.96 12.64 5.02
N VAL A 208 1.51 12.07 3.94
CA VAL A 208 2.64 12.66 3.21
C VAL A 208 2.25 14.00 2.57
N ALA A 209 1.07 14.08 1.96
CA ALA A 209 0.60 15.31 1.30
C ALA A 209 0.19 16.41 2.28
N ALA A 210 -0.32 16.06 3.46
CA ALA A 210 -0.78 17.02 4.46
C ALA A 210 0.36 17.80 5.16
N GLY A 211 1.53 17.17 5.31
CA GLY A 211 2.66 17.76 6.01
C GLY A 211 2.38 18.02 7.50
N ALA A 212 2.93 19.10 8.04
CA ALA A 212 2.86 19.42 9.47
C ALA A 212 1.46 19.91 9.93
N TYR A 213 0.80 20.73 9.10
CA TYR A 213 -0.28 21.59 9.58
C TYR A 213 -1.68 21.18 9.10
N ARG A 214 -1.80 20.43 8.00
CA ARG A 214 -3.12 20.00 7.52
C ARG A 214 -3.60 18.74 8.25
N PRO A 215 -4.91 18.61 8.54
CA PRO A 215 -5.44 17.43 9.20
C PRO A 215 -5.34 16.16 8.32
N ALA A 216 -4.74 15.10 8.87
CA ALA A 216 -4.62 13.79 8.21
C ALA A 216 -4.54 12.61 9.20
N TRP A 217 -4.31 12.90 10.48
CA TRP A 217 -4.09 11.90 11.52
C TRP A 217 -5.35 11.69 12.34
N ARG A 218 -5.83 10.45 12.41
CA ARG A 218 -6.96 10.08 13.26
C ARG A 218 -6.43 9.56 14.58
N THR A 219 -6.94 10.10 15.67
CA THR A 219 -6.82 9.47 16.99
C THR A 219 -7.46 8.09 16.96
N ARG A 220 -6.87 7.15 17.70
CA ARG A 220 -7.45 5.81 17.85
C ARG A 220 -8.81 5.85 18.57
N ASP A 221 -8.90 6.61 19.66
CA ASP A 221 -9.99 6.48 20.63
C ASP A 221 -11.32 7.10 20.17
N ASP A 222 -11.27 8.33 19.62
CA ASP A 222 -12.46 9.08 19.17
C ASP A 222 -12.50 9.30 17.64
N GLY A 223 -11.49 8.84 16.90
CA GLY A 223 -11.44 8.97 15.44
C GLY A 223 -11.29 10.40 14.92
N ARG A 224 -11.07 11.38 15.81
CA ARG A 224 -10.92 12.81 15.52
C ARG A 224 -9.75 13.04 14.59
N LEU A 225 -9.97 13.86 13.57
CA LEU A 225 -8.92 14.24 12.62
C LEU A 225 -8.07 15.39 13.18
N LEU A 226 -6.75 15.21 13.18
CA LEU A 226 -5.74 16.11 13.71
C LEU A 226 -4.71 16.44 12.62
N SER A 227 -4.13 17.64 12.71
CA SER A 227 -2.84 17.93 12.08
C SER A 227 -1.72 17.16 12.80
N LEU A 228 -0.57 17.01 12.14
CA LEU A 228 0.59 16.39 12.76
C LEU A 228 1.05 17.18 14.00
N GLN A 229 1.06 18.52 13.91
CA GLN A 229 1.37 19.39 15.06
C GLN A 229 0.46 19.11 16.26
N ALA A 230 -0.86 19.03 16.05
CA ALA A 230 -1.81 18.75 17.12
C ALA A 230 -1.66 17.33 17.71
N ALA A 231 -1.29 16.35 16.88
CA ALA A 231 -0.94 15.01 17.35
C ALA A 231 0.34 15.01 18.21
N LEU A 232 1.36 15.78 17.80
CA LEU A 232 2.62 15.89 18.53
C LEU A 232 2.47 16.52 19.92
N VAL A 233 1.50 17.41 20.14
CA VAL A 233 1.20 17.95 21.48
C VAL A 233 0.76 16.85 22.46
N ARG A 234 0.21 15.74 21.96
CA ARG A 234 -0.31 14.62 22.75
C ARG A 234 0.72 13.49 22.96
N VAL A 235 1.95 13.66 22.48
CA VAL A 235 3.03 12.66 22.67
C VAL A 235 3.50 12.74 24.12
N SER A 236 3.50 11.60 24.80
CA SER A 236 3.94 11.49 26.19
C SER A 236 5.42 11.86 26.33
N PRO A 237 5.83 12.54 27.43
CA PRO A 237 7.24 12.68 27.81
C PRO A 237 7.89 11.32 28.12
N GLU A 238 7.10 10.36 28.58
CA GLU A 238 7.54 9.01 28.92
C GLU A 238 7.54 8.15 27.66
N GLY A 239 8.65 7.48 27.38
CA GLY A 239 8.78 6.54 26.28
C GLY A 239 10.23 6.19 26.02
N GLU A 240 10.53 4.89 26.04
CA GLU A 240 11.89 4.41 25.85
C GLU A 240 12.23 4.15 24.38
N PHE A 241 13.52 3.97 24.12
CA PHE A 241 14.01 3.54 22.83
C PHE A 241 14.04 2.02 22.80
N PRO A 242 13.19 1.36 22.00
CA PRO A 242 13.31 -0.08 21.86
C PRO A 242 14.72 -0.43 21.39
N VAL A 243 15.37 -1.31 22.14
CA VAL A 243 16.70 -1.80 21.82
C VAL A 243 16.55 -2.94 20.83
N GLU A 244 17.17 -2.78 19.67
CA GLU A 244 17.39 -3.87 18.73
C GLU A 244 18.87 -4.19 18.73
N ASP A 245 19.19 -5.50 18.84
CA ASP A 245 20.55 -5.98 18.77
C ASP A 245 21.23 -5.48 17.50
N SER A 246 22.43 -4.92 17.66
CA SER A 246 23.24 -4.54 16.52
C SER A 246 23.52 -5.77 15.65
N PRO A 247 23.54 -5.63 14.31
CA PRO A 247 23.89 -6.74 13.45
C PRO A 247 25.28 -7.29 13.83
N LEU A 248 25.38 -8.61 13.96
CA LEU A 248 26.61 -9.31 14.37
C LEU A 248 27.83 -8.96 13.50
N ARG A 249 27.62 -8.59 12.23
CA ARG A 249 28.66 -8.16 11.30
C ARG A 249 28.26 -6.85 10.62
N ALA A 250 28.95 -5.78 10.96
CA ALA A 250 28.81 -4.48 10.31
C ALA A 250 30.00 -4.25 9.38
N THR A 251 29.79 -4.45 8.07
CA THR A 251 30.84 -4.26 7.06
C THR A 251 30.71 -2.91 6.36
N MET A 252 31.82 -2.39 5.86
CA MET A 252 31.82 -1.21 5.00
C MET A 252 30.97 -1.50 3.76
N PRO A 253 30.06 -0.59 3.37
CA PRO A 253 29.33 -0.75 2.12
C PRO A 253 30.23 -0.51 0.90
N GLU A 254 29.96 -1.27 -0.16
CA GLU A 254 30.55 -1.03 -1.48
C GLU A 254 29.98 0.24 -2.12
N ASP A 255 30.77 0.86 -2.99
CA ASP A 255 30.31 1.99 -3.78
C ASP A 255 29.25 1.53 -4.78
N LEU A 256 28.23 2.38 -4.96
CA LEU A 256 27.08 2.04 -5.79
C LEU A 256 27.40 2.29 -7.26
N ALA A 257 27.49 1.21 -8.05
CA ALA A 257 27.53 1.30 -9.50
C ALA A 257 26.13 1.65 -10.06
N LEU A 258 25.81 2.94 -10.17
CA LEU A 258 24.51 3.41 -10.66
C LEU A 258 24.36 3.32 -12.19
N ASP A 259 25.47 3.31 -12.92
CA ASP A 259 25.51 3.32 -14.39
C ASP A 259 25.56 1.92 -15.02
N GLY A 260 25.26 0.87 -14.24
CA GLY A 260 25.26 -0.50 -14.74
C GLY A 260 24.22 -0.74 -15.84
N ALA A 261 24.53 -1.66 -16.77
CA ALA A 261 23.61 -2.11 -17.80
C ALA A 261 22.26 -2.53 -17.17
N GLU A 262 21.14 -2.08 -17.75
CA GLU A 262 19.79 -2.25 -17.16
C GLU A 262 19.45 -3.71 -16.79
N GLU A 263 20.06 -4.69 -17.46
CA GLU A 263 19.77 -6.12 -17.28
C GLU A 263 20.31 -6.71 -15.97
N HIS A 264 21.37 -6.12 -15.40
CA HIS A 264 22.07 -6.65 -14.22
C HIS A 264 21.94 -5.78 -12.97
N VAL A 265 20.90 -4.92 -12.92
CA VAL A 265 20.65 -4.08 -11.74
C VAL A 265 20.48 -4.95 -10.49
N ALA A 266 21.33 -4.73 -9.49
CA ALA A 266 21.24 -5.42 -8.22
C ALA A 266 19.85 -5.25 -7.58
N ASN A 267 19.33 -6.31 -6.96
CA ASN A 267 17.94 -6.32 -6.46
C ASN A 267 17.61 -5.18 -5.49
N HIS A 268 18.59 -4.76 -4.68
CA HIS A 268 18.39 -3.68 -3.72
C HIS A 268 18.36 -2.30 -4.38
N LEU A 269 18.91 -2.12 -5.58
CA LEU A 269 18.86 -0.87 -6.33
C LEU A 269 17.60 -0.71 -7.16
N LEU A 270 16.89 -1.80 -7.48
CA LEU A 270 15.68 -1.76 -8.31
C LEU A 270 14.69 -0.63 -7.94
N PRO A 271 14.36 -0.36 -6.65
CA PRO A 271 13.46 0.74 -6.31
C PRO A 271 13.91 2.14 -6.78
N ALA A 272 15.21 2.37 -6.94
CA ALA A 272 15.77 3.63 -7.45
C ALA A 272 15.70 3.74 -8.99
N HIS A 273 15.74 2.60 -9.70
CA HIS A 273 15.66 2.56 -11.17
C HIS A 273 14.23 2.57 -11.71
N LEU A 274 13.24 2.29 -10.84
CA LEU A 274 11.83 2.25 -11.20
C LEU A 274 11.17 3.64 -11.17
N LYS A 275 10.48 3.97 -12.26
CA LYS A 275 9.66 5.17 -12.41
C LYS A 275 8.32 5.02 -11.67
N PRO A 276 7.62 6.13 -11.34
CA PRO A 276 6.33 6.06 -10.64
C PRO A 276 5.29 5.18 -11.34
N ALA A 277 5.20 5.25 -12.67
CA ALA A 277 4.26 4.42 -13.44
C ALA A 277 4.58 2.91 -13.36
N GLU A 278 5.87 2.55 -13.32
CA GLU A 278 6.33 1.16 -13.18
C GLU A 278 6.02 0.63 -11.78
N LYS A 279 6.28 1.43 -10.73
CA LYS A 279 5.89 1.10 -9.35
C LYS A 279 4.39 0.92 -9.21
N ARG A 280 3.60 1.83 -9.79
CA ARG A 280 2.14 1.73 -9.80
C ARG A 280 1.65 0.49 -10.54
N ALA A 281 2.27 0.12 -11.66
CA ALA A 281 1.94 -1.12 -12.37
C ALA A 281 2.23 -2.37 -11.52
N LEU A 282 3.37 -2.41 -10.83
CA LEU A 282 3.71 -3.51 -9.91
C LEU A 282 2.72 -3.60 -8.74
N ASP A 283 2.32 -2.46 -8.16
CA ASP A 283 1.29 -2.41 -7.11
C ASP A 283 -0.06 -2.93 -7.60
N LEU A 284 -0.48 -2.55 -8.80
CA LEU A 284 -1.71 -3.05 -9.42
C LEU A 284 -1.62 -4.56 -9.68
N LEU A 285 -0.51 -5.07 -10.21
CA LEU A 285 -0.35 -6.51 -10.45
C LEU A 285 -0.26 -7.33 -9.16
N ALA A 286 0.22 -6.74 -8.06
CA ALA A 286 0.21 -7.39 -6.75
C ALA A 286 -1.18 -7.43 -6.12
N ALA A 287 -2.01 -6.41 -6.37
CA ALA A 287 -3.39 -6.36 -5.93
C ALA A 287 -4.29 -7.24 -6.82
N TRP A 288 -4.11 -7.16 -8.13
CA TRP A 288 -4.91 -7.79 -9.17
C TRP A 288 -4.00 -8.64 -10.08
N PRO A 289 -3.62 -9.86 -9.66
CA PRO A 289 -2.79 -10.73 -10.47
C PRO A 289 -3.53 -11.23 -11.71
N TRP A 290 -2.82 -11.53 -12.80
CA TRP A 290 -3.40 -12.01 -14.06
C TRP A 290 -4.31 -10.97 -14.75
N LEU A 291 -3.83 -9.73 -14.86
CA LEU A 291 -4.55 -8.67 -15.57
C LEU A 291 -4.26 -8.71 -17.07
N ALA A 292 -5.30 -8.72 -17.90
CA ALA A 292 -5.14 -8.48 -19.34
C ALA A 292 -4.55 -7.08 -19.62
N PRO A 293 -3.83 -6.88 -20.73
CA PRO A 293 -3.25 -5.59 -21.08
C PRO A 293 -4.26 -4.43 -21.09
N ALA A 294 -5.43 -4.63 -21.69
CA ALA A 294 -6.47 -3.60 -21.74
C ALA A 294 -6.91 -3.18 -20.32
N HIS A 295 -7.06 -4.13 -19.41
CA HIS A 295 -7.47 -3.87 -18.02
C HIS A 295 -6.38 -3.11 -17.24
N LEU A 296 -5.11 -3.51 -17.36
CA LEU A 296 -4.02 -2.79 -16.72
C LEU A 296 -3.84 -1.37 -17.27
N GLY A 297 -3.97 -1.20 -18.60
CA GLY A 297 -3.93 0.12 -19.24
C GLY A 297 -5.04 1.05 -18.72
N ALA A 298 -6.27 0.51 -18.63
CA ALA A 298 -7.41 1.21 -18.05
C ALA A 298 -7.18 1.61 -16.58
N LEU A 299 -6.60 0.75 -15.75
CA LEU A 299 -6.34 1.06 -14.34
C LEU A 299 -5.18 2.05 -14.13
N LEU A 300 -4.17 2.00 -14.99
CA LEU A 300 -3.06 2.96 -15.01
C LEU A 300 -3.47 4.32 -15.60
N GLY A 301 -4.53 4.36 -16.42
CA GLY A 301 -4.93 5.55 -17.17
C GLY A 301 -3.97 5.85 -18.32
N VAL A 302 -3.46 4.81 -18.98
CA VAL A 302 -2.50 4.95 -20.10
C VAL A 302 -2.95 4.17 -21.31
N ARG A 303 -2.56 4.64 -22.50
CA ARG A 303 -2.83 3.98 -23.79
C ARG A 303 -1.86 2.81 -24.04
N GLY A 304 -2.20 1.96 -25.00
CA GLY A 304 -1.44 0.76 -25.39
C GLY A 304 0.07 0.98 -25.55
N PRO A 305 0.56 1.95 -26.35
CA PRO A 305 2.00 2.16 -26.54
C PRO A 305 2.75 2.46 -25.23
N ARG A 306 2.16 3.30 -24.38
CA ARG A 306 2.74 3.64 -23.07
C ARG A 306 2.71 2.44 -22.12
N LEU A 307 1.64 1.65 -22.13
CA LEU A 307 1.57 0.41 -21.36
C LEU A 307 2.66 -0.58 -21.82
N SER A 308 2.81 -0.80 -23.12
CA SER A 308 3.84 -1.66 -23.70
C SER A 308 5.24 -1.20 -23.29
N GLN A 309 5.50 0.10 -23.26
CA GLN A 309 6.77 0.65 -22.78
C GLN A 309 7.02 0.32 -21.29
N VAL A 310 6.02 0.58 -20.42
CA VAL A 310 6.12 0.29 -18.97
C VAL A 310 6.34 -1.20 -18.73
N MET A 311 5.51 -2.05 -19.34
CA MET A 311 5.58 -3.49 -19.17
C MET A 311 6.82 -4.10 -19.82
N GLY A 312 7.27 -3.57 -20.96
CA GLY A 312 8.52 -3.97 -21.61
C GLY A 312 9.73 -3.76 -20.71
N ARG A 313 9.80 -2.61 -20.03
CA ARG A 313 10.87 -2.33 -19.06
C ARG A 313 10.78 -3.22 -17.82
N LEU A 314 9.60 -3.41 -17.25
CA LEU A 314 9.39 -4.31 -16.11
C LEU A 314 9.75 -5.77 -16.44
N ARG A 315 9.51 -6.21 -17.68
CA ARG A 315 9.91 -7.54 -18.18
C ARG A 315 11.43 -7.67 -18.34
N ARG A 316 12.11 -6.67 -18.91
CA ARG A 316 13.59 -6.67 -19.00
C ARG A 316 14.26 -6.73 -17.62
N LEU A 317 13.69 -6.02 -16.63
CA LEU A 317 14.14 -6.10 -15.24
C LEU A 317 13.74 -7.43 -14.55
N GLY A 318 13.02 -8.31 -15.24
CA GLY A 318 12.56 -9.59 -14.71
C GLY A 318 11.56 -9.45 -13.56
N LEU A 319 10.77 -8.38 -13.49
CA LEU A 319 9.80 -8.10 -12.42
C LEU A 319 8.37 -8.51 -12.77
N ALA A 320 8.06 -8.58 -14.05
CA ALA A 320 6.78 -9.01 -14.57
C ALA A 320 6.98 -9.93 -15.79
N LEU A 321 5.96 -10.72 -16.11
CA LEU A 321 5.90 -11.55 -17.31
C LEU A 321 4.51 -11.49 -17.94
N ALA A 322 4.41 -11.96 -19.19
CA ALA A 322 3.19 -11.88 -20.00
C ALA A 322 2.78 -13.28 -20.54
N PRO A 323 2.35 -14.21 -19.68
CA PRO A 323 2.08 -15.58 -20.09
C PRO A 323 0.75 -15.62 -20.85
N ALA A 324 0.59 -16.63 -21.70
CA ALA A 324 -0.72 -17.00 -22.23
C ALA A 324 -1.58 -17.55 -21.08
N ALA A 325 -2.82 -17.07 -20.95
CA ALA A 325 -3.78 -17.49 -19.94
C ALA A 325 -5.21 -17.23 -20.44
N GLY A 326 -6.05 -18.26 -20.47
CA GLY A 326 -7.39 -18.15 -21.06
C GLY A 326 -7.32 -17.94 -22.57
N GLU A 327 -8.07 -16.96 -23.08
CA GLU A 327 -8.14 -16.63 -24.52
C GLU A 327 -7.03 -15.66 -24.98
N GLY A 328 -6.18 -15.18 -24.06
CA GLY A 328 -5.18 -14.15 -24.41
C GLY A 328 -3.96 -14.13 -23.50
N HIS A 329 -3.25 -13.00 -23.53
CA HIS A 329 -2.12 -12.75 -22.64
C HIS A 329 -2.58 -12.00 -21.39
N CYS A 330 -2.06 -12.40 -20.25
CA CYS A 330 -2.20 -11.66 -19.00
C CYS A 330 -0.85 -11.08 -18.58
N PHE A 331 -0.82 -10.14 -17.66
CA PHE A 331 0.38 -9.73 -16.95
C PHE A 331 0.37 -10.32 -15.54
N ALA A 332 1.53 -10.79 -15.09
CA ALA A 332 1.72 -11.27 -13.74
C ALA A 332 3.12 -10.91 -13.21
N LEU A 333 3.26 -10.88 -11.88
CA LEU A 333 4.54 -10.66 -11.23
C LEU A 333 5.39 -11.92 -11.22
N THR A 334 6.70 -11.76 -11.46
CA THR A 334 7.69 -12.84 -11.28
C THR A 334 8.00 -13.01 -9.78
N ASP A 335 8.72 -14.08 -9.42
CA ASP A 335 9.24 -14.27 -8.05
C ASP A 335 10.20 -13.16 -7.60
N ARG A 336 10.86 -12.49 -8.54
CA ARG A 336 11.71 -11.32 -8.31
C ARG A 336 10.85 -10.08 -8.02
N GLY A 337 9.79 -9.84 -8.81
CA GLY A 337 8.82 -8.78 -8.57
C GLY A 337 8.08 -8.93 -7.24
N LEU A 338 7.66 -10.16 -6.90
CA LEU A 338 7.05 -10.48 -5.61
C LEU A 338 8.02 -10.23 -4.44
N ALA A 339 9.30 -10.60 -4.58
CA ALA A 339 10.31 -10.37 -3.56
C ALA A 339 10.59 -8.87 -3.36
N LEU A 340 10.67 -8.09 -4.44
CA LEU A 340 10.83 -6.64 -4.41
C LEU A 340 9.72 -5.98 -3.57
N LEU A 341 8.45 -6.24 -3.92
CA LEU A 341 7.31 -5.62 -3.24
C LEU A 341 7.19 -6.09 -1.80
N ALA A 342 7.42 -7.39 -1.53
CA ALA A 342 7.39 -7.91 -0.16
C ALA A 342 8.46 -7.25 0.72
N ARG A 343 9.69 -7.05 0.21
CA ARG A 343 10.75 -6.35 0.98
C ARG A 343 10.40 -4.89 1.21
N ARG A 344 9.93 -4.18 0.17
CA ARG A 344 9.48 -2.78 0.26
C ARG A 344 8.43 -2.59 1.35
N ASP A 345 7.49 -3.52 1.46
CA ASP A 345 6.35 -3.44 2.39
C ASP A 345 6.55 -4.24 3.68
N ARG A 346 7.77 -4.75 3.91
CA ARG A 346 8.12 -5.56 5.08
C ARG A 346 7.20 -6.77 5.28
N ALA A 347 6.81 -7.40 4.19
CA ALA A 347 6.10 -8.67 4.15
C ALA A 347 7.07 -9.85 3.94
N SER A 348 6.60 -11.06 4.26
CA SER A 348 7.38 -12.29 4.02
C SER A 348 7.48 -12.60 2.52
N VAL A 349 8.70 -12.62 1.99
CA VAL A 349 8.99 -13.01 0.60
C VAL A 349 8.52 -14.44 0.33
N GLY A 350 8.75 -15.36 1.30
CA GLY A 350 8.32 -16.76 1.19
C GLY A 350 6.80 -16.89 1.09
N ASP A 351 6.04 -16.16 1.92
CA ASP A 351 4.58 -16.16 1.86
C ASP A 351 4.04 -15.55 0.56
N ALA A 352 4.68 -14.49 0.07
CA ALA A 352 4.32 -13.86 -1.20
C ALA A 352 4.50 -14.85 -2.36
N ARG A 353 5.65 -15.53 -2.45
CA ARG A 353 5.93 -16.56 -3.47
C ARG A 353 5.00 -17.75 -3.34
N ARG A 354 4.82 -18.32 -2.13
CA ARG A 354 3.94 -19.47 -1.89
C ARG A 354 2.51 -19.21 -2.39
N ARG A 355 2.00 -17.98 -2.28
CA ARG A 355 0.65 -17.62 -2.71
C ARG A 355 0.59 -17.28 -4.20
N TRP A 356 1.51 -16.45 -4.68
CA TRP A 356 1.35 -15.73 -5.94
C TRP A 356 2.36 -16.08 -7.02
N SER A 357 3.33 -16.96 -6.73
CA SER A 357 4.32 -17.35 -7.74
C SER A 357 3.65 -17.87 -9.01
N VAL A 358 4.18 -17.41 -10.13
CA VAL A 358 3.84 -17.86 -11.48
C VAL A 358 4.93 -18.79 -12.03
N ARG A 359 5.92 -19.16 -11.22
CA ARG A 359 6.96 -20.10 -11.63
C ARG A 359 6.30 -21.44 -11.97
N PRO A 360 6.59 -22.02 -13.15
CA PRO A 360 6.08 -23.33 -13.50
C PRO A 360 6.60 -24.37 -12.49
N VAL A 361 5.81 -25.42 -12.27
CA VAL A 361 6.24 -26.59 -11.50
C VAL A 361 7.15 -27.46 -12.37
N ASP A 362 6.79 -27.59 -13.64
CA ASP A 362 7.52 -28.27 -14.70
C ASP A 362 7.79 -27.28 -15.84
N ALA A 363 9.05 -27.03 -16.16
CA ALA A 363 9.45 -26.02 -17.14
C ALA A 363 9.08 -26.40 -18.59
N ASP A 364 8.89 -27.69 -18.87
CA ASP A 364 8.61 -28.21 -20.21
C ASP A 364 7.10 -28.27 -20.52
N VAL A 365 6.26 -28.04 -19.51
CA VAL A 365 4.81 -28.06 -19.64
C VAL A 365 4.27 -26.63 -19.80
N PRO A 366 3.28 -26.38 -20.69
CA PRO A 366 2.65 -25.07 -20.81
C PRO A 366 2.11 -24.55 -19.47
N LEU A 367 2.16 -23.24 -19.30
CA LEU A 367 1.68 -22.60 -18.08
C LEU A 367 0.15 -22.70 -18.00
N THR A 368 -0.32 -23.60 -17.14
CA THR A 368 -1.74 -23.81 -16.84
C THR A 368 -1.96 -23.67 -15.34
N TRP A 369 -3.22 -23.70 -14.88
CA TRP A 369 -3.50 -23.69 -13.45
C TRP A 369 -2.84 -24.86 -12.70
N ARG A 370 -2.63 -26.01 -13.36
CA ARG A 370 -1.91 -27.16 -12.77
C ARG A 370 -0.41 -26.93 -12.70
N ASN A 371 0.14 -26.21 -13.65
CA ASN A 371 1.57 -25.97 -13.78
C ASN A 371 2.02 -24.58 -13.27
N VAL A 372 1.53 -24.17 -12.10
CA VAL A 372 2.06 -23.01 -11.38
C VAL A 372 2.25 -23.36 -9.90
N SER A 373 3.33 -22.83 -9.31
CA SER A 373 3.70 -23.12 -7.93
C SER A 373 2.91 -22.32 -6.89
N GLY A 374 2.43 -21.12 -7.21
CA GLY A 374 1.63 -20.29 -6.30
C GLY A 374 0.21 -20.81 -6.08
N THR A 375 -0.18 -21.04 -4.83
CA THR A 375 -1.50 -21.64 -4.49
C THR A 375 -2.68 -20.77 -4.90
N ARG A 376 -2.59 -19.45 -4.76
CA ARG A 376 -3.65 -18.52 -5.19
C ARG A 376 -3.59 -18.23 -6.68
N SER A 377 -2.40 -18.18 -7.27
CA SER A 377 -2.24 -18.11 -8.73
C SER A 377 -2.93 -19.27 -9.44
N ARG A 378 -2.75 -20.50 -8.91
CA ARG A 378 -3.49 -21.69 -9.35
C ARG A 378 -5.01 -21.51 -9.26
N GLN A 379 -5.51 -21.01 -8.13
CA GLN A 379 -6.93 -20.80 -7.93
C GLN A 379 -7.51 -19.76 -8.91
N LEU A 380 -6.80 -18.66 -9.16
CA LEU A 380 -7.22 -17.63 -10.11
C LEU A 380 -7.24 -18.17 -11.54
N LEU A 381 -6.18 -18.87 -11.96
CA LEU A 381 -6.14 -19.50 -13.30
C LEU A 381 -7.23 -20.55 -13.51
N ARG A 382 -7.57 -21.33 -12.47
CA ARG A 382 -8.68 -22.30 -12.54
C ARG A 382 -10.03 -21.60 -12.80
N ASN A 383 -10.16 -20.35 -12.36
CA ASN A 383 -11.36 -19.52 -12.52
C ASN A 383 -11.07 -18.28 -13.38
N ILE A 384 -10.23 -18.42 -14.42
CA ILE A 384 -9.71 -17.26 -15.14
C ILE A 384 -10.82 -16.43 -15.78
N GLY A 385 -11.84 -17.06 -16.39
CA GLY A 385 -12.95 -16.30 -16.98
C GLY A 385 -13.79 -15.51 -15.97
N HIS A 386 -13.92 -15.99 -14.73
CA HIS A 386 -14.55 -15.20 -13.65
C HIS A 386 -13.67 -14.02 -13.22
N THR A 387 -12.38 -14.30 -13.04
CA THR A 387 -11.37 -13.29 -12.67
C THR A 387 -11.28 -12.19 -13.72
N GLU A 388 -11.31 -12.57 -14.99
CA GLU A 388 -11.28 -11.66 -16.14
C GLU A 388 -12.53 -10.78 -16.20
N ALA A 389 -13.71 -11.33 -15.94
CA ALA A 389 -14.96 -10.57 -15.94
C ALA A 389 -14.96 -9.50 -14.82
N VAL A 390 -14.49 -9.86 -13.62
CA VAL A 390 -14.28 -8.90 -12.52
C VAL A 390 -13.25 -7.83 -12.92
N HIS A 391 -12.13 -8.22 -13.54
CA HIS A 391 -11.12 -7.27 -14.01
C HIS A 391 -11.67 -6.32 -15.09
N SER A 392 -12.49 -6.83 -16.02
CA SER A 392 -13.14 -6.04 -17.07
C SER A 392 -14.07 -5.00 -16.46
N PHE A 393 -14.92 -5.39 -15.50
CA PHE A 393 -15.78 -4.47 -14.77
C PHE A 393 -14.99 -3.34 -14.10
N ILE A 394 -13.94 -3.70 -13.37
CA ILE A 394 -13.10 -2.73 -12.63
C ILE A 394 -12.31 -1.82 -13.59
N ALA A 395 -11.90 -2.33 -14.75
CA ALA A 395 -11.28 -1.53 -15.81
C ALA A 395 -12.27 -0.53 -16.42
N ALA A 396 -13.49 -0.96 -16.75
CA ALA A 396 -14.56 -0.10 -17.25
C ALA A 396 -14.92 0.99 -16.22
N LEU A 397 -15.00 0.63 -14.94
CA LEU A 397 -15.21 1.55 -13.84
C LEU A 397 -14.10 2.61 -13.77
N ALA A 398 -12.83 2.21 -13.91
CA ALA A 398 -11.71 3.13 -13.89
C ALA A 398 -11.71 4.11 -15.09
N VAL A 399 -12.14 3.66 -16.27
CA VAL A 399 -12.32 4.53 -17.44
C VAL A 399 -13.42 5.55 -17.19
N GLN A 400 -14.61 5.09 -16.77
CA GLN A 400 -15.73 6.00 -16.54
C GLN A 400 -15.49 6.95 -15.37
N CYS A 401 -14.81 6.52 -14.32
CA CYS A 401 -14.42 7.42 -13.23
C CYS A 401 -13.61 8.60 -13.74
N ARG A 402 -12.65 8.38 -14.66
CA ARG A 402 -11.90 9.50 -15.26
C ARG A 402 -12.76 10.41 -16.11
N ILE A 403 -13.64 9.85 -16.94
CA ILE A 403 -14.54 10.62 -17.82
C ILE A 403 -15.48 11.50 -16.98
N LEU A 404 -16.05 10.92 -15.93
CA LEU A 404 -17.06 11.56 -15.08
C LEU A 404 -16.47 12.27 -13.84
N SER A 405 -15.14 12.40 -13.79
CA SER A 405 -14.39 13.05 -12.69
C SER A 405 -14.66 12.45 -11.29
N PHE A 406 -14.87 11.14 -11.21
CA PHE A 406 -14.79 10.39 -9.95
C PHE A 406 -13.34 9.99 -9.65
N GLU A 407 -12.98 10.06 -8.37
CA GLU A 407 -11.75 9.49 -7.81
C GLU A 407 -12.05 8.07 -7.29
N ILE A 408 -11.23 7.10 -7.68
CA ILE A 408 -11.21 5.77 -7.04
C ILE A 408 -10.32 5.86 -5.80
N ALA A 409 -10.92 6.18 -4.66
CA ALA A 409 -10.20 6.35 -3.39
C ALA A 409 -9.74 5.01 -2.79
N GLN A 410 -10.46 3.92 -3.07
CA GLN A 410 -10.08 2.57 -2.66
C GLN A 410 -10.60 1.57 -3.70
N LEU A 411 -9.81 0.53 -3.97
CA LEU A 411 -10.17 -0.55 -4.87
C LEU A 411 -9.47 -1.83 -4.43
N ASP A 412 -10.24 -2.76 -3.88
CA ASP A 412 -9.75 -3.99 -3.27
C ASP A 412 -10.13 -5.24 -4.07
N PRO A 413 -9.16 -6.14 -4.32
CA PRO A 413 -9.37 -7.45 -4.92
C PRO A 413 -10.09 -8.41 -3.97
N PRO A 414 -10.58 -9.58 -4.46
CA PRO A 414 -11.41 -10.48 -3.64
C PRO A 414 -10.76 -10.88 -2.31
N HIS A 415 -9.44 -11.11 -2.33
CA HIS A 415 -8.68 -11.53 -1.17
C HIS A 415 -8.46 -10.44 -0.10
N ARG A 416 -8.84 -9.18 -0.39
CA ARG A 416 -8.82 -8.04 0.54
C ARG A 416 -10.23 -7.50 0.81
N ALA A 417 -11.15 -7.71 -0.12
CA ALA A 417 -12.52 -7.22 -0.06
C ALA A 417 -13.40 -7.95 0.98
N SER A 418 -12.92 -9.08 1.53
CA SER A 418 -13.65 -9.82 2.58
C SER A 418 -13.88 -8.97 3.83
N VAL A 419 -15.12 -8.97 4.32
CA VAL A 419 -15.55 -8.30 5.55
C VAL A 419 -15.94 -9.35 6.58
N PHE A 420 -15.48 -9.20 7.82
CA PHE A 420 -15.80 -10.09 8.94
C PHE A 420 -16.58 -9.32 9.99
N PHE A 421 -17.68 -9.88 10.47
CA PHE A 421 -18.59 -9.24 11.42
C PHE A 421 -19.22 -10.27 12.35
N ARG A 422 -19.66 -9.84 13.54
CA ARG A 422 -20.44 -10.68 14.44
C ARG A 422 -21.94 -10.42 14.25
N HIS A 423 -22.74 -11.47 14.26
CA HIS A 423 -24.20 -11.44 14.23
C HIS A 423 -24.70 -12.60 15.09
N ASP A 424 -25.59 -12.33 16.04
CA ASP A 424 -26.08 -13.28 17.05
C ASP A 424 -24.94 -14.06 17.74
N GLY A 425 -23.92 -13.33 18.19
CA GLY A 425 -22.74 -13.90 18.87
C GLY A 425 -21.79 -14.71 18.00
N ARG A 426 -22.12 -14.99 16.73
CA ARG A 426 -21.31 -15.80 15.80
C ARG A 426 -20.53 -14.94 14.83
N LEU A 427 -19.34 -15.39 14.43
CA LEU A 427 -18.52 -14.72 13.42
C LEU A 427 -18.99 -15.12 12.01
N HIS A 428 -19.36 -14.12 11.21
CA HIS A 428 -19.76 -14.25 9.82
C HIS A 428 -18.81 -13.48 8.91
N SER A 429 -18.90 -13.75 7.61
CA SER A 429 -18.17 -12.98 6.61
C SER A 429 -18.99 -12.77 5.33
N VAL A 430 -18.82 -11.59 4.72
CA VAL A 430 -19.15 -11.34 3.32
C VAL A 430 -17.85 -11.39 2.51
N ARG A 431 -17.87 -12.01 1.33
CA ARG A 431 -16.68 -12.24 0.50
C ARG A 431 -16.96 -11.80 -0.94
N PRO A 432 -17.05 -10.47 -1.16
CA PRO A 432 -17.31 -9.97 -2.50
C PRO A 432 -16.10 -10.22 -3.40
N ASP A 433 -16.35 -10.29 -4.70
CA ASP A 433 -15.31 -10.40 -5.73
C ASP A 433 -14.48 -9.12 -5.86
N ALA A 434 -15.06 -7.97 -5.52
CA ALA A 434 -14.30 -6.74 -5.34
C ALA A 434 -15.00 -5.83 -4.33
N SER A 435 -14.28 -4.86 -3.80
CA SER A 435 -14.91 -3.73 -3.10
C SER A 435 -14.17 -2.44 -3.43
N GLY A 436 -14.84 -1.31 -3.34
CA GLY A 436 -14.18 -0.04 -3.54
C GLY A 436 -14.90 1.12 -2.91
N VAL A 437 -14.27 2.30 -3.00
CA VAL A 437 -14.84 3.57 -2.57
C VAL A 437 -14.59 4.57 -3.68
N LEU A 438 -15.67 5.12 -4.24
CA LEU A 438 -15.63 6.22 -5.18
C LEU A 438 -15.80 7.54 -4.44
N ARG A 439 -15.18 8.61 -4.95
CA ARG A 439 -15.33 9.98 -4.45
C ARG A 439 -15.58 10.96 -5.58
N LYS A 440 -16.38 11.97 -5.29
CA LYS A 440 -16.74 13.07 -6.18
C LYS A 440 -17.41 14.15 -5.35
N ASP A 441 -17.00 15.40 -5.51
CA ASP A 441 -17.57 16.56 -4.81
C ASP A 441 -17.67 16.37 -3.28
N GLY A 442 -16.63 15.79 -2.68
CA GLY A 442 -16.54 15.53 -1.23
C GLY A 442 -17.41 14.36 -0.71
N ARG A 443 -18.26 13.78 -1.56
CA ARG A 443 -19.10 12.63 -1.20
C ARG A 443 -18.39 11.31 -1.48
N THR A 444 -18.78 10.26 -0.75
CA THR A 444 -18.18 8.93 -0.84
C THR A 444 -19.24 7.87 -1.16
N TRP A 445 -18.96 7.00 -2.12
CA TRP A 445 -19.83 5.87 -2.47
C TRP A 445 -19.06 4.55 -2.34
N PRO A 446 -19.16 3.87 -1.19
CA PRO A 446 -18.58 2.55 -1.01
C PRO A 446 -19.44 1.50 -1.74
N PHE A 447 -18.80 0.49 -2.31
CA PHE A 447 -19.49 -0.62 -2.98
C PHE A 447 -18.84 -1.97 -2.70
N LEU A 448 -19.66 -3.02 -2.76
CA LEU A 448 -19.28 -4.44 -2.75
C LEU A 448 -19.76 -5.05 -4.07
N LEU A 449 -18.88 -5.72 -4.81
CA LEU A 449 -19.17 -6.33 -6.11
C LEU A 449 -19.23 -7.85 -6.00
N GLU A 450 -20.29 -8.44 -6.52
CA GLU A 450 -20.45 -9.88 -6.76
C GLU A 450 -20.62 -10.10 -8.26
N TRP A 451 -19.81 -10.99 -8.84
CA TRP A 451 -19.99 -11.45 -10.21
C TRP A 451 -20.50 -12.89 -10.16
N GLU A 452 -21.64 -13.19 -10.78
CA GLU A 452 -22.24 -14.52 -10.68
C GLU A 452 -22.43 -15.15 -12.06
N ARG A 453 -21.79 -16.32 -12.24
CA ARG A 453 -21.79 -17.07 -13.51
C ARG A 453 -22.65 -18.34 -13.46
N ARG A 454 -22.98 -18.84 -12.27
CA ARG A 454 -23.45 -20.23 -12.07
C ARG A 454 -24.68 -20.37 -11.17
N ALA A 455 -25.09 -19.35 -10.43
CA ALA A 455 -26.28 -19.45 -9.59
C ALA A 455 -27.55 -19.39 -10.47
N VAL A 456 -28.04 -20.54 -10.89
CA VAL A 456 -29.28 -20.66 -11.69
C VAL A 456 -30.48 -21.08 -10.83
N ARG A 457 -30.24 -21.74 -9.69
CA ARG A 457 -31.32 -22.30 -8.84
C ARG A 457 -31.79 -21.29 -7.78
N PRO A 458 -33.10 -21.18 -7.50
CA PRO A 458 -33.62 -20.25 -6.50
C PRO A 458 -32.98 -20.37 -5.12
N VAL A 459 -32.79 -21.61 -4.63
CA VAL A 459 -32.15 -21.88 -3.33
C VAL A 459 -30.72 -21.33 -3.29
N THR A 460 -29.95 -21.51 -4.37
CA THR A 460 -28.59 -20.98 -4.43
C THR A 460 -28.56 -19.46 -4.48
N MET A 461 -29.50 -18.83 -5.19
CA MET A 461 -29.64 -17.37 -5.23
C MET A 461 -30.01 -16.77 -3.86
N ALA A 462 -30.95 -17.39 -3.13
CA ALA A 462 -31.30 -16.97 -1.77
C ALA A 462 -30.11 -17.13 -0.81
N ALA A 463 -29.35 -18.22 -0.93
CA ALA A 463 -28.14 -18.43 -0.14
C ALA A 463 -27.05 -17.37 -0.42
N ARG A 464 -26.99 -16.80 -1.63
CA ARG A 464 -26.06 -15.71 -1.99
C ARG A 464 -26.38 -14.40 -1.28
N ILE A 465 -27.66 -14.02 -1.17
CA ILE A 465 -28.05 -12.76 -0.51
C ILE A 465 -28.04 -12.86 1.02
N GLY A 466 -28.18 -14.07 1.57
CA GLY A 466 -28.23 -14.32 3.02
C GLY A 466 -27.10 -13.66 3.84
N PRO A 467 -25.81 -13.80 3.47
CA PRO A 467 -24.70 -13.11 4.15
C PRO A 467 -24.84 -11.58 4.17
N TYR A 468 -25.34 -10.99 3.09
CA TYR A 468 -25.60 -9.55 3.01
C TYR A 468 -26.75 -9.14 3.92
N LEU A 469 -27.85 -9.89 3.95
CA LEU A 469 -28.96 -9.61 4.87
C LEU A 469 -28.46 -9.57 6.33
N ARG A 470 -27.64 -10.55 6.76
CA ARG A 470 -27.03 -10.54 8.10
C ARG A 470 -26.06 -9.38 8.33
N TYR A 471 -25.32 -8.98 7.30
CA TYR A 471 -24.39 -7.85 7.41
C TYR A 471 -25.16 -6.53 7.60
N PHE A 472 -26.21 -6.33 6.80
CA PHE A 472 -27.06 -5.14 6.81
C PHE A 472 -28.11 -5.11 7.93
N SER A 473 -28.33 -6.21 8.65
CA SER A 473 -29.10 -6.19 9.92
C SER A 473 -28.32 -5.65 11.12
N SER A 474 -27.09 -5.16 10.92
CA SER A 474 -26.25 -4.58 11.97
C SER A 474 -25.78 -3.19 11.57
N ASP A 475 -25.22 -2.42 12.51
CA ASP A 475 -24.62 -1.10 12.22
C ASP A 475 -23.25 -1.19 11.52
N ARG A 476 -22.74 -2.42 11.31
CA ARG A 476 -21.42 -2.66 10.72
C ARG A 476 -21.20 -2.05 9.35
N PRO A 477 -22.16 -2.08 8.39
CA PRO A 477 -21.91 -1.50 7.08
C PRO A 477 -21.56 -0.01 7.14
N ALA A 478 -22.28 0.76 7.96
CA ALA A 478 -21.96 2.17 8.17
C ALA A 478 -20.65 2.35 8.96
N ALA A 479 -20.40 1.54 9.99
CA ALA A 479 -19.13 1.63 10.74
C ALA A 479 -17.90 1.32 9.85
N ASP A 480 -17.99 0.28 9.02
CA ASP A 480 -16.90 -0.20 8.18
C ASP A 480 -16.65 0.73 6.98
N HIS A 481 -17.66 1.44 6.47
CA HIS A 481 -17.55 2.24 5.25
C HIS A 481 -17.86 3.74 5.40
N GLY A 482 -18.32 4.20 6.56
CA GLY A 482 -18.81 5.57 6.82
C GLY A 482 -20.27 5.77 6.41
N VAL A 483 -20.69 5.13 5.32
CA VAL A 483 -22.08 5.00 4.86
C VAL A 483 -22.31 3.56 4.42
N PRO A 484 -23.55 3.02 4.48
CA PRO A 484 -23.82 1.68 3.98
C PRO A 484 -23.39 1.52 2.51
N PRO A 485 -22.60 0.50 2.16
CA PRO A 485 -22.14 0.30 0.79
C PRO A 485 -23.27 -0.19 -0.12
N SER A 486 -23.19 0.17 -1.40
CA SER A 486 -24.01 -0.46 -2.44
C SER A 486 -23.53 -1.89 -2.70
N VAL A 487 -24.45 -2.84 -2.77
CA VAL A 487 -24.16 -4.21 -3.20
C VAL A 487 -24.47 -4.31 -4.69
N LEU A 488 -23.43 -4.47 -5.51
CA LEU A 488 -23.52 -4.59 -6.95
C LEU A 488 -23.44 -6.07 -7.30
N VAL A 489 -24.46 -6.60 -7.96
CA VAL A 489 -24.48 -7.99 -8.42
C VAL A 489 -24.60 -8.01 -9.93
N VAL A 490 -23.62 -8.62 -10.59
CA VAL A 490 -23.57 -8.73 -12.04
C VAL A 490 -23.72 -10.18 -12.47
N PHE A 491 -24.68 -10.45 -13.35
CA PHE A 491 -24.87 -11.76 -13.96
C PHE A 491 -24.34 -11.79 -15.39
N GLU A 492 -24.12 -12.98 -15.94
CA GLU A 492 -23.74 -13.12 -17.35
C GLU A 492 -24.88 -12.70 -18.29
N ASP A 493 -26.14 -13.03 -17.95
CA ASP A 493 -27.31 -12.78 -18.80
C ASP A 493 -28.47 -12.10 -18.07
N GLU A 494 -29.37 -11.49 -18.86
CA GLU A 494 -30.51 -10.73 -18.35
C GLU A 494 -31.56 -11.62 -17.65
N ILE A 495 -31.79 -12.83 -18.14
CA ILE A 495 -32.83 -13.72 -17.60
C ILE A 495 -32.47 -14.12 -16.17
N THR A 496 -31.21 -14.50 -15.95
CA THR A 496 -30.68 -14.83 -14.62
C THR A 496 -30.71 -13.61 -13.70
N ALA A 497 -30.33 -12.42 -14.18
CA ALA A 497 -30.41 -11.18 -13.42
C ALA A 497 -31.85 -10.86 -12.97
N ALA A 498 -32.83 -10.96 -13.89
CA ALA A 498 -34.24 -10.75 -13.61
C ALA A 498 -34.79 -11.79 -12.61
N HIS A 499 -34.37 -13.05 -12.72
CA HIS A 499 -34.75 -14.09 -11.78
C HIS A 499 -34.18 -13.81 -10.37
N PHE A 500 -32.89 -13.47 -10.27
CA PHE A 500 -32.28 -13.10 -9.00
C PHE A 500 -32.95 -11.88 -8.37
N LEU A 501 -33.31 -10.87 -9.16
CA LEU A 501 -34.05 -9.68 -8.68
C LEU A 501 -35.37 -10.06 -7.99
N ARG A 502 -36.14 -11.01 -8.55
CA ARG A 502 -37.39 -11.50 -7.94
C ARG A 502 -37.13 -12.18 -6.60
N ILE A 503 -36.11 -13.04 -6.54
CA ILE A 503 -35.74 -13.77 -5.32
C ILE A 503 -35.22 -12.81 -4.24
N ALA A 504 -34.33 -11.89 -4.62
CA ALA A 504 -33.81 -10.86 -3.71
C ALA A 504 -34.94 -10.01 -3.13
N ARG A 505 -35.91 -9.60 -3.95
CA ARG A 505 -37.09 -8.86 -3.49
C ARG A 505 -37.89 -9.65 -2.45
N ARG A 506 -38.11 -10.95 -2.69
CA ARG A 506 -38.81 -11.83 -1.74
C ARG A 506 -38.04 -11.96 -0.42
N GLU A 507 -36.74 -12.18 -0.47
CA GLU A 507 -35.90 -12.35 0.73
C GLU A 507 -35.78 -11.05 1.56
N ILE A 508 -35.65 -9.91 0.88
CA ILE A 508 -35.67 -8.58 1.52
C ILE A 508 -37.02 -8.32 2.19
N ALA A 509 -38.13 -8.57 1.48
CA ALA A 509 -39.47 -8.40 2.05
C ALA A 509 -39.71 -9.33 3.24
N ARG A 510 -39.26 -10.59 3.15
CA ARG A 510 -39.39 -11.60 4.22
C ARG A 510 -38.64 -11.22 5.49
N THR A 511 -37.48 -10.58 5.37
CA THR A 511 -36.63 -10.24 6.52
C THR A 511 -36.84 -8.82 7.02
N GLY A 512 -37.44 -7.94 6.22
CA GLY A 512 -37.56 -6.51 6.51
C GLY A 512 -36.24 -5.73 6.44
N ILE A 513 -35.13 -6.39 6.11
CA ILE A 513 -33.79 -5.79 6.10
C ILE A 513 -33.55 -5.08 4.76
N ARG A 514 -33.26 -3.78 4.82
CA ARG A 514 -32.94 -2.99 3.63
C ARG A 514 -31.49 -3.21 3.21
N VAL A 515 -31.29 -3.74 2.01
CA VAL A 515 -29.98 -3.85 1.36
C VAL A 515 -29.98 -2.91 0.15
N PRO A 516 -29.01 -1.96 0.03
CA PRO A 516 -28.82 -1.12 -1.16
C PRO A 516 -28.31 -1.97 -2.34
N LEU A 517 -29.18 -2.84 -2.86
CA LEU A 517 -28.86 -3.85 -3.86
C LEU A 517 -29.12 -3.33 -5.27
N HIS A 518 -28.12 -3.46 -6.12
CA HIS A 518 -28.13 -3.08 -7.52
C HIS A 518 -27.75 -4.29 -8.37
N ILE A 519 -28.62 -4.68 -9.29
CA ILE A 519 -28.44 -5.87 -10.11
C ILE A 519 -28.30 -5.44 -11.58
N SER A 520 -27.32 -5.99 -12.27
CA SER A 520 -27.13 -5.82 -13.71
C SER A 520 -26.69 -7.12 -14.36
N TYR A 521 -26.43 -7.07 -15.66
CA TYR A 521 -25.87 -8.16 -16.43
C TYR A 521 -24.77 -7.64 -17.37
N ARG A 522 -23.89 -8.54 -17.77
CA ARG A 522 -22.65 -8.25 -18.49
C ARG A 522 -22.88 -7.41 -19.74
N GLN A 523 -23.76 -7.84 -20.65
CA GLN A 523 -23.99 -7.17 -21.93
C GLN A 523 -24.41 -5.70 -21.77
N LEU A 524 -25.30 -5.40 -20.81
CA LEU A 524 -25.73 -4.02 -20.55
C LEU A 524 -24.58 -3.17 -20.00
N LEU A 525 -23.80 -3.71 -19.07
CA LEU A 525 -22.63 -3.01 -18.53
C LEU A 525 -21.53 -2.80 -19.57
N GLU A 526 -21.34 -3.72 -20.52
CA GLU A 526 -20.42 -3.53 -21.63
C GLU A 526 -20.89 -2.43 -22.60
N GLN A 527 -22.21 -2.29 -22.77
CA GLN A 527 -22.81 -1.27 -23.64
C GLN A 527 -22.78 0.14 -23.05
N VAL A 528 -23.20 0.31 -21.80
CA VAL A 528 -23.35 1.64 -21.18
C VAL A 528 -22.33 1.92 -20.06
N GLY A 529 -21.74 0.88 -19.47
CA GLY A 529 -20.76 1.01 -18.40
C GLY A 529 -21.33 1.07 -16.97
N PRO A 530 -20.49 0.83 -15.95
CA PRO A 530 -20.90 0.68 -14.55
C PRO A 530 -21.38 1.95 -13.82
N LEU A 531 -21.06 3.15 -14.30
CA LEU A 531 -21.51 4.41 -13.70
C LEU A 531 -22.79 4.98 -14.34
N GLU A 532 -23.31 4.34 -15.39
CA GLU A 532 -24.49 4.76 -16.13
C GLU A 532 -25.78 4.07 -15.59
N PRO A 533 -26.98 4.35 -16.15
CA PRO A 533 -28.23 3.67 -15.78
C PRO A 533 -28.27 2.20 -16.23
N ALA A 534 -27.38 1.38 -15.69
CA ALA A 534 -27.28 -0.06 -15.97
C ALA A 534 -27.90 -0.93 -14.87
N TRP A 535 -28.40 -0.34 -13.78
CA TRP A 535 -28.67 -1.05 -12.53
C TRP A 535 -30.15 -1.12 -12.18
N ARG A 536 -30.68 -2.32 -11.96
CA ARG A 536 -32.04 -2.54 -11.46
C ARG A 536 -32.02 -2.67 -9.92
N VAL A 537 -33.02 -2.11 -9.25
CA VAL A 537 -33.16 -2.18 -7.78
C VAL A 537 -34.39 -3.01 -7.39
N PRO A 538 -34.36 -3.78 -6.29
CA PRO A 538 -35.55 -4.48 -5.79
C PRO A 538 -36.66 -3.47 -5.46
N GLY A 539 -37.69 -3.38 -6.30
CA GLY A 539 -38.74 -2.37 -6.13
C GLY A 539 -39.01 -1.53 -7.39
N GLY A 540 -37.99 -1.29 -8.21
CA GLY A 540 -38.07 -0.45 -9.42
C GLY A 540 -38.08 -1.29 -10.70
N GLY A 541 -38.86 -0.85 -11.70
CA GLY A 541 -38.89 -1.47 -13.03
C GLY A 541 -37.81 -0.96 -13.97
N GLU A 542 -37.41 0.31 -13.84
CA GLU A 542 -36.47 0.96 -14.77
C GLU A 542 -35.01 0.86 -14.29
N PRO A 543 -34.04 0.81 -15.22
CA PRO A 543 -32.63 0.98 -14.90
C PRO A 543 -32.35 2.30 -14.18
N SER A 544 -31.46 2.25 -13.20
CA SER A 544 -31.08 3.34 -12.32
C SER A 544 -29.55 3.42 -12.24
N TYR A 545 -29.03 4.49 -11.66
CA TYR A 545 -27.60 4.60 -11.39
C TYR A 545 -27.32 4.04 -10.00
N ALA A 546 -26.30 3.20 -9.87
CA ALA A 546 -25.84 2.73 -8.56
C ALA A 546 -25.24 3.86 -7.69
N PHE A 547 -24.81 4.95 -8.34
CA PHE A 547 -24.04 6.03 -7.72
C PHE A 547 -24.69 7.41 -7.89
N ARG A 548 -26.03 7.53 -7.76
CA ARG A 548 -26.69 8.85 -7.79
C ARG A 548 -26.27 9.72 -6.60
N GLN A 549 -26.14 11.02 -6.85
CA GLN A 549 -26.24 12.04 -5.80
C GLN A 549 -27.70 12.02 -5.32
N ARG A 550 -27.94 11.41 -4.15
CA ARG A 550 -29.19 11.65 -3.42
C ARG A 550 -29.11 12.97 -2.67
#